data_AF-A0A6B3IBE3-F1
#
_entry.id   AF-A0A6B3IBE3-F1
#
_cell.length_a   1.000
_cell.length_b   1.000
_cell.length_c   1.000
_cell.angle_alpha   90.00
_cell.angle_beta   90.00
_cell.angle_gamma   90.00
#
_symmetry.space_group_name_H-M   'P 1'
#
loop_
_entity.id
_entity.type
_entity.pdbx_description
1 polymer ?
#
loop_
_entity_poly.entity_id
_entity_poly.type
_entity_poly.pdbx_seq_one_letter_code
_entity_poly.pdbx_strand_id
1 'polypeptide(L)' 'PRLMPVQVDEGGGAALLRTIEGMGLTVHTGVGTQEVTAGEDGAVNGMALSDGSSLATDLVVFSAGVRPRDQLAR' A
#
# COMPACT_ATOMS: atom_id res chain seq x y z
N PRO A 1 -4.14 -8.56 -10.51
CA PRO A 1 -4.19 -7.21 -9.88
C PRO A 1 -3.01 -6.40 -10.43
N ARG A 2 -3.14 -5.07 -10.60
CA ARG A 2 -2.07 -4.23 -11.18
C ARG A 2 -1.98 -2.88 -10.47
N LEU A 3 -0.86 -2.17 -10.64
CA LEU A 3 -0.71 -0.80 -10.18
C LEU A 3 -1.62 0.15 -10.96
N MET A 4 -2.17 1.15 -10.26
CA MET A 4 -3.00 2.22 -10.81
C MET A 4 -4.10 1.74 -11.78
N PRO A 5 -4.93 0.74 -11.41
CA PRO A 5 -5.84 0.07 -12.34
C PRO A 5 -7.00 0.95 -12.85
N VAL A 6 -7.22 2.12 -12.24
CA VAL A 6 -8.22 3.11 -12.70
C VAL A 6 -7.57 4.14 -13.65
N GLN A 7 -6.25 4.28 -13.62
CA GLN A 7 -5.51 5.31 -14.35
C GLN A 7 -4.76 4.77 -15.57
N VAL A 8 -4.31 3.50 -15.54
CA VAL A 8 -3.55 2.88 -16.63
C VAL A 8 -4.09 1.50 -17.02
N ASP A 9 -3.83 1.14 -18.27
CA ASP A 9 -4.10 -0.18 -18.82
C ASP A 9 -3.07 -1.21 -18.35
N GLU A 10 -3.15 -2.42 -18.89
CA GLU A 10 -2.26 -3.53 -18.51
C GLU A 10 -0.79 -3.24 -18.89
N GLY A 11 -0.57 -2.73 -20.11
CA GLY A 11 0.77 -2.39 -20.59
C GLY A 11 1.42 -1.28 -19.77
N GLY A 12 0.67 -0.22 -19.47
CA GLY A 12 1.11 0.89 -18.62
C GLY A 12 1.39 0.45 -17.19
N GLY A 13 0.54 -0.40 -16.60
CA GLY A 13 0.76 -0.96 -15.27
C GLY A 13 2.05 -1.79 -15.20
N ALA A 14 2.32 -2.60 -16.23
CA ALA A 14 3.55 -3.39 -16.32
C ALA A 14 4.81 -2.51 -16.49
N ALA A 15 4.73 -1.43 -17.26
CA ALA A 15 5.84 -0.48 -17.42
C ALA A 15 6.14 0.29 -16.11
N LEU A 16 5.09 0.68 -15.38
CA LEU A 16 5.21 1.34 -14.08
C LEU A 16 5.86 0.40 -13.06
N LEU A 17 5.41 -0.86 -12.98
CA LEU A 17 5.97 -1.87 -12.09
C LEU A 17 7.47 -2.02 -12.30
N ARG A 18 7.92 -2.23 -13.55
CA ARG A 18 9.35 -2.37 -13.88
C ARG A 18 10.17 -1.15 -13.46
N THR A 19 9.63 0.05 -13.66
CA THR A 19 10.30 1.30 -13.25
C THR A 19 10.48 1.34 -11.73
N ILE A 20 9.45 1.01 -10.97
CA ILE A 20 9.46 1.02 -9.50
C ILE A 20 10.41 -0.05 -8.95
N GLU A 21 10.37 -1.26 -9.48
CA GLU A 21 11.29 -2.34 -9.09
C GLU A 21 12.73 -2.01 -9.46
N GLY A 22 12.96 -1.35 -10.61
CA GLY A 22 14.27 -0.84 -11.02
C GLY A 22 14.84 0.23 -10.09
N MET A 23 14.00 0.90 -9.30
CA MET A 23 14.41 1.83 -8.23
C MET A 23 14.70 1.11 -6.90
N GLY A 24 14.58 -0.21 -6.84
CA GLY A 24 14.83 -1.02 -5.64
C GLY A 24 13.64 -1.17 -4.70
N LEU A 25 12.43 -0.87 -5.16
CA LEU A 25 11.21 -1.07 -4.36
C LEU A 25 10.62 -2.46 -4.62
N THR A 26 10.17 -3.12 -3.56
CA THR A 26 9.35 -4.32 -3.66
C THR A 26 7.88 -3.94 -3.76
N VAL A 27 7.17 -4.46 -4.76
CA VAL A 27 5.74 -4.18 -4.97
C VAL A 27 4.91 -5.40 -4.65
N HIS A 28 4.00 -5.27 -3.69
CA HIS A 28 3.01 -6.28 -3.36
C HIS A 28 1.66 -5.88 -3.96
N THR A 29 1.20 -6.59 -5.00
CA THR A 29 -0.15 -6.44 -5.55
C THR A 29 -0.99 -7.68 -5.27
N GLY A 30 -2.31 -7.54 -5.23
CA GLY A 30 -3.21 -8.66 -4.94
C GLY A 30 -3.27 -9.07 -3.47
N VAL A 31 -2.58 -8.34 -2.60
CA VAL A 31 -2.63 -8.45 -1.15
C VAL A 31 -3.04 -7.11 -0.55
N GLY A 32 -3.85 -7.14 0.50
CA GLY A 32 -4.26 -5.96 1.26
C GLY A 32 -3.53 -5.87 2.60
N THR A 33 -3.42 -4.65 3.14
CA THR A 33 -2.97 -4.42 4.52
C THR A 33 -4.09 -4.81 5.50
N GLN A 34 -3.78 -5.56 6.55
CA GLN A 34 -4.76 -5.97 7.57
C GLN A 34 -4.55 -5.26 8.90
N GLU A 35 -3.31 -5.22 9.39
CA GLU A 35 -3.01 -4.69 10.72
C GLU A 35 -1.63 -4.04 10.73
N VAL A 36 -1.54 -2.84 11.31
CA VAL A 36 -0.25 -2.26 11.71
C VAL A 36 0.03 -2.75 13.13
N THR A 37 1.11 -3.50 13.29
CA THR A 37 1.52 -4.03 14.59
C THR A 37 2.41 -3.04 15.31
N ALA A 38 2.33 -3.04 16.64
CA ALA A 38 3.11 -2.16 17.50
C ALA A 38 3.87 -2.93 18.58
N GLY A 39 5.02 -2.39 18.99
CA GLY A 39 5.80 -2.87 20.14
C GLY A 39 5.17 -2.49 21.48
N GLU A 40 5.81 -2.91 22.58
CA GLU A 40 5.38 -2.59 23.95
C GLU A 40 5.36 -1.07 24.24
N ASP A 41 6.17 -0.31 23.52
CA ASP A 41 6.25 1.16 23.58
C ASP A 41 5.20 1.85 22.70
N GLY A 42 4.39 1.09 21.97
CA GLY A 42 3.37 1.60 21.04
C GLY A 42 3.93 2.06 19.69
N ALA A 43 5.23 1.92 19.43
CA ALA A 43 5.83 2.23 18.14
C ALA A 43 5.52 1.13 17.11
N VAL A 44 5.42 1.51 15.83
CA VAL A 44 5.22 0.55 14.73
C VAL A 44 6.40 -0.42 14.68
N ASN A 45 6.10 -1.71 14.54
CA ASN A 45 7.13 -2.74 14.32
C ASN A 45 6.83 -3.67 13.13
N GLY A 46 5.66 -3.53 12.51
CA GLY A 46 5.30 -4.37 11.38
C GLY A 46 3.94 -4.08 10.75
N MET A 47 3.68 -4.82 9.67
CA MET A 47 2.44 -4.83 8.91
C MET A 47 2.04 -6.27 8.62
N ALA A 48 0.87 -6.69 9.08
CA ALA A 48 0.25 -7.95 8.69
C ALA A 48 -0.55 -7.76 7.40
N LEU A 49 -0.45 -8.74 6.51
CA LEU A 49 -1.06 -8.71 5.18
C LEU A 49 -2.18 -9.75 5.05
N SER A 50 -3.08 -9.52 4.09
CA SER A 50 -4.31 -10.31 3.93
C SER A 50 -4.08 -11.75 3.46
N ASP A 51 -2.88 -12.07 3.01
CA ASP A 51 -2.46 -13.43 2.63
C ASP A 51 -1.82 -14.20 3.80
N GLY A 52 -1.78 -13.61 4.99
CA GLY A 52 -1.17 -14.18 6.19
C GLY A 52 0.33 -13.91 6.32
N SER A 53 0.96 -13.24 5.36
CA SER A 53 2.35 -12.80 5.47
C SER A 53 2.49 -11.54 6.34
N SER A 54 3.71 -11.21 6.73
CA SER A 54 4.03 -10.00 7.49
C SER A 54 5.31 -9.32 6.98
N LEU A 55 5.36 -8.01 7.14
CA LEU A 55 6.52 -7.17 6.85
C LEU A 55 7.00 -6.53 8.15
N ALA A 56 8.25 -6.79 8.54
CA ALA A 56 8.89 -6.05 9.62
C ALA A 56 9.22 -4.64 9.11
N THR A 57 8.74 -3.61 9.81
CA THR A 57 8.97 -2.21 9.43
C THR A 57 8.81 -1.30 10.64
N ASP A 58 9.59 -0.23 10.68
CA ASP A 58 9.53 0.80 11.73
C ASP A 58 8.64 2.00 11.32
N LEU A 59 8.26 2.08 10.04
CA LEU A 59 7.43 3.16 9.49
C LEU A 59 6.40 2.63 8.50
N VAL A 60 5.18 3.13 8.62
CA VAL A 60 4.09 2.90 7.65
C VAL A 60 3.59 4.25 7.16
N VAL A 61 3.60 4.44 5.84
CA VAL A 61 3.04 5.62 5.18
C VAL A 61 1.75 5.22 4.47
N PHE A 62 0.63 5.82 4.88
CA PHE A 62 -0.67 5.54 4.25
C PHE A 62 -0.90 6.43 3.03
N SER A 63 -1.08 5.81 1.88
CA SER A 63 -1.55 6.46 0.64
C SER A 63 -2.75 5.70 0.08
N ALA A 64 -3.85 5.71 0.84
CA ALA A 64 -5.04 4.89 0.57
C ALA A 64 -6.18 5.65 -0.14
N GLY A 65 -5.85 6.78 -0.78
CA GLY A 65 -6.83 7.67 -1.42
C GLY A 65 -7.38 8.74 -0.49
N VAL A 66 -8.20 9.63 -1.05
CA VAL A 66 -8.82 10.76 -0.35
C VAL A 66 -10.33 10.69 -0.47
N ARG A 67 -11.04 11.09 0.58
CA ARG A 67 -12.50 11.26 0.57
C ARG A 67 -12.83 12.73 0.79
N PRO A 68 -13.67 13.35 -0.05
CA PRO A 68 -14.15 14.71 0.18
C PRO A 68 -14.84 14.84 1.56
N ARG A 69 -14.58 15.95 2.26
CA ARG A 69 -15.23 16.31 3.54
C ARG A 69 -16.44 17.21 3.27
N ASP A 70 -17.47 16.64 2.65
CA ASP A 70 -18.64 17.36 2.11
C ASP A 70 -19.80 17.54 3.10
N GLN A 71 -19.63 17.16 4.39
CA GLN A 71 -20.75 17.12 5.34
C GLN A 71 -21.42 18.47 5.59
N LEU A 72 -20.70 19.59 5.38
CA LEU A 72 -21.23 20.93 5.57
C LEU A 72 -22.10 21.43 4.39
N ALA A 73 -21.98 20.80 3.21
CA ALA A 73 -22.60 21.27 1.96
C ALA A 73 -23.68 20.31 1.41
N ARG A 74 -24.13 19.33 2.20
CA ARG A 74 -25.24 18.44 1.85
C ARG A 74 -26.60 19.07 2.08
#